data_AF-A0A6J1X550-F1
#
_entry.id   AF-A0A6J1X550-F1
#
_cell.length_a   1.000
_cell.length_b   1.000
_cell.length_c   1.000
_cell.angle_alpha   90.00
_cell.angle_beta   90.00
_cell.angle_gamma   90.00
#
_symmetry.space_group_name_H-M   'P 1'
#
loop_
_entity.id
_entity.type
_entity.pdbx_description
1 polymer ?
#
loop_
_entity_poly.entity_id
_entity_poly.type
_entity_poly.pdbx_seq_one_letter_code
_entity_poly.pdbx_strand_id
1 'polypeptide(L)'
;MLRPSTSSECTPLVQPKYAFESSLTRKYQKRLHHFQCIICASFLIILVVSLLMTVALNLDVDEDIPNSTDVIPNTVVPIGNLTGVDPQLIPLLQLKWPLEARPSPQWTGKNQTKDIEVAVAIGKKALQNRTTLESTRKPLDTNTPANKAQRATATSPAVKPMADAAYAVEEATKVLANG
;
A
#
# COMPACT_ATOMS: atom_id res chain seq x y z
N MET A 1 -12.23 -1.20 -41.84
CA MET A 1 -12.82 -2.55 -41.72
C MET A 1 -14.14 -2.41 -40.97
N LEU A 2 -15.27 -2.61 -41.67
CA LEU A 2 -16.60 -2.55 -41.09
C LEU A 2 -16.86 -3.81 -40.24
N ARG A 3 -17.40 -3.62 -39.04
CA ARG A 3 -17.89 -4.69 -38.16
C ARG A 3 -19.32 -5.04 -38.56
N PRO A 4 -19.65 -6.29 -38.93
CA PRO A 4 -21.03 -6.66 -39.19
C PRO A 4 -21.81 -6.69 -37.87
N SER A 5 -22.93 -5.98 -37.86
CA SER A 5 -23.93 -5.96 -36.81
C SER A 5 -24.99 -7.03 -37.10
N THR A 6 -24.77 -8.24 -36.63
CA THR A 6 -25.82 -9.28 -36.60
C THR A 6 -25.63 -10.17 -35.38
N SER A 7 -26.46 -10.00 -34.35
CA SER A 7 -27.20 -11.11 -33.75
C SER A 7 -28.06 -10.58 -32.61
N SER A 8 -29.35 -10.86 -32.74
CA SER A 8 -30.50 -10.40 -31.98
C SER A 8 -30.85 -11.36 -30.85
N GLU A 9 -29.98 -11.47 -29.84
CA GLU A 9 -30.24 -12.26 -28.63
C GLU A 9 -29.82 -11.48 -27.38
N CYS A 10 -30.39 -10.28 -27.20
CA CYS A 10 -30.42 -9.64 -25.89
C CYS A 10 -31.54 -10.28 -25.08
N THR A 11 -31.25 -11.38 -24.39
CA THR A 11 -32.00 -11.68 -23.16
C THR A 11 -31.77 -10.50 -22.21
N PRO A 12 -32.81 -9.83 -21.67
CA PRO A 12 -32.59 -8.83 -20.65
C PRO A 12 -31.84 -9.54 -19.52
N LEU A 13 -30.70 -8.96 -19.10
CA LEU A 13 -29.88 -9.45 -17.99
C LEU A 13 -30.70 -9.35 -16.69
N VAL A 14 -31.64 -10.28 -16.51
CA VAL A 14 -32.23 -10.60 -15.22
C VAL A 14 -31.08 -11.20 -14.43
N GLN A 15 -30.45 -10.36 -13.61
CA GLN A 15 -29.40 -10.80 -12.71
C GLN A 15 -29.96 -11.95 -11.86
N PRO A 16 -29.28 -13.12 -11.78
CA PRO A 16 -29.71 -14.17 -10.88
C PRO A 16 -29.76 -13.59 -9.46
N LYS A 17 -30.96 -13.55 -8.89
CA LYS A 17 -31.20 -13.05 -7.53
C LYS A 17 -30.65 -14.08 -6.55
N TYR A 18 -29.35 -14.03 -6.30
CA TYR A 18 -28.73 -14.82 -5.24
C TYR A 18 -29.40 -14.45 -3.91
N ALA A 19 -30.09 -15.42 -3.29
CA ALA A 19 -30.89 -15.21 -2.08
C ALA A 19 -30.08 -14.61 -0.91
N PHE A 20 -28.75 -14.71 -0.95
CA PHE A 20 -27.84 -14.27 0.10
C PHE A 20 -27.37 -12.80 -0.01
N GLU A 21 -27.43 -12.17 -1.18
CA GLU A 21 -26.86 -10.82 -1.35
C GLU A 21 -27.73 -9.70 -0.74
N SER A 22 -29.05 -9.88 -0.73
CA SER A 22 -29.99 -8.85 -0.25
C SER A 22 -29.89 -8.57 1.26
N SER A 23 -29.45 -9.54 2.06
CA SER A 23 -29.36 -9.39 3.52
C SER A 23 -28.04 -8.78 3.99
N LEU A 24 -26.94 -9.12 3.31
CA LEU A 24 -25.60 -8.59 3.61
C LEU A 24 -25.47 -7.12 3.17
N THR A 25 -25.92 -6.80 1.95
CA THR A 25 -25.88 -5.42 1.43
C THR A 25 -26.70 -4.45 2.27
N ARG A 26 -27.91 -4.86 2.71
CA ARG A 26 -28.78 -4.02 3.54
C ARG A 26 -28.24 -3.79 4.95
N LYS A 27 -27.59 -4.80 5.56
CA LYS A 27 -26.91 -4.65 6.86
C LYS A 27 -25.66 -3.77 6.72
N TYR A 28 -24.92 -3.89 5.62
CA TYR A 28 -23.73 -3.09 5.35
C TYR A 28 -24.07 -1.61 5.12
N GLN A 29 -25.13 -1.32 4.36
CA GLN A 29 -25.57 0.05 4.08
C GLN A 29 -26.05 0.78 5.34
N LYS A 30 -26.76 0.10 6.26
CA LYS A 30 -27.12 0.70 7.56
C LYS A 30 -25.89 1.02 8.41
N ARG A 31 -24.90 0.13 8.45
CA ARG A 31 -23.64 0.37 9.17
C ARG A 31 -22.87 1.55 8.58
N LEU A 32 -22.84 1.68 7.25
CA LEU A 32 -22.18 2.77 6.56
C LEU A 32 -22.74 4.15 6.96
N HIS A 33 -24.06 4.29 7.02
CA HIS A 33 -24.70 5.55 7.46
C HIS A 33 -24.40 5.88 8.93
N HIS A 34 -24.37 4.88 9.81
CA HIS A 34 -23.96 5.11 11.20
C HIS A 34 -22.50 5.56 11.31
N PHE A 35 -21.59 4.96 10.53
CA PHE A 35 -20.19 5.40 10.47
C PHE A 35 -20.07 6.83 9.91
N GLN A 36 -20.82 7.18 8.87
CA GLN A 36 -20.85 8.53 8.30
C GLN A 36 -21.41 9.56 9.29
N CYS A 37 -22.41 9.19 10.10
CA CYS A 37 -22.96 10.08 11.12
C CYS A 37 -21.98 10.27 12.29
N ILE A 38 -21.34 9.20 12.75
CA ILE A 38 -20.35 9.25 13.84
C ILE A 38 -19.13 10.07 13.43
N ILE A 39 -18.61 9.86 12.21
CA ILE A 39 -17.44 10.60 11.74
C ILE A 39 -17.78 12.09 11.59
N CYS A 40 -18.96 12.42 11.04
CA CYS A 40 -19.42 13.81 10.94
C CYS A 40 -19.58 14.45 12.32
N ALA A 41 -20.22 13.76 13.27
CA ALA A 41 -20.36 14.25 14.64
C ALA A 41 -19.00 14.47 15.33
N SER A 42 -18.03 13.56 15.13
CA SER A 42 -16.69 13.72 15.69
C SER A 42 -15.96 14.96 15.14
N PHE A 43 -16.08 15.23 13.83
CA PHE A 43 -15.50 16.42 13.22
C PHE A 43 -16.13 17.71 13.76
N LEU A 44 -17.44 17.75 13.93
CA LEU A 44 -18.13 18.90 14.51
C LEU A 44 -17.69 19.18 15.95
N ILE A 45 -17.53 18.14 16.77
CA ILE A 45 -17.07 18.28 18.16
C ILE A 45 -15.64 18.83 18.20
N ILE A 46 -14.74 18.28 17.38
CA ILE A 46 -13.34 18.75 17.31
C ILE A 46 -13.29 20.22 16.87
N LEU A 47 -14.10 20.61 15.88
CA LEU A 47 -14.18 22.00 15.43
C LEU A 47 -14.65 22.94 16.54
N VAL A 48 -15.69 22.57 17.28
CA VAL A 48 -16.18 23.38 18.41
C VAL A 48 -15.11 23.52 19.50
N VAL A 49 -14.43 22.44 19.87
CA VAL A 49 -13.34 22.49 20.88
C VAL A 49 -12.19 23.36 20.40
N SER A 50 -11.78 23.22 19.13
CA SER A 50 -10.71 24.03 18.55
C SER A 50 -11.06 25.52 18.51
N LEU A 51 -12.32 25.85 18.21
CA LEU A 51 -12.82 27.22 18.22
C LEU A 51 -12.81 27.79 19.65
N LEU A 52 -13.26 27.02 20.64
CA LEU A 52 -13.22 27.44 22.05
C LEU A 52 -11.80 27.68 22.54
N MET A 53 -10.86 26.78 22.22
CA MET A 53 -9.45 26.96 22.56
C MET A 53 -8.86 28.19 21.88
N THR A 54 -9.22 28.42 20.61
CA THR A 54 -8.77 29.61 19.87
C THR A 54 -9.31 30.88 20.54
N VAL A 55 -10.60 30.93 20.88
CA VAL A 55 -11.20 32.08 21.56
C VAL A 55 -10.59 32.28 22.95
N ALA A 56 -10.38 31.21 23.72
CA ALA A 56 -9.74 31.30 25.03
C ALA A 56 -8.31 31.86 24.93
N LEU A 57 -7.51 31.37 23.98
CA LEU A 57 -6.16 31.90 23.72
C LEU A 57 -6.16 33.34 23.20
N ASN A 58 -7.21 33.79 22.50
CA ASN A 58 -7.30 35.19 22.07
C ASN A 58 -7.77 36.12 23.21
N LEU A 59 -8.54 35.61 24.18
CA LEU A 59 -9.00 36.38 25.35
C LEU A 59 -7.94 36.45 26.46
N ASP A 60 -7.08 35.43 26.58
CA ASP A 60 -5.99 35.35 27.58
C ASP A 60 -4.80 36.29 27.27
N VAL A 61 -4.75 36.86 26.05
CA VAL A 61 -3.66 37.74 25.59
C VAL A 61 -3.83 39.20 26.06
N ASP A 62 -4.95 39.56 26.69
CA ASP A 62 -5.23 40.93 27.18
C ASP A 62 -5.10 41.13 28.70
N GLU A 63 -4.63 40.14 29.48
CA GLU A 63 -4.26 40.36 30.90
C GLU A 63 -2.73 40.45 31.10
N ASP A 64 -2.13 41.52 30.55
CA ASP A 64 -0.86 42.04 31.05
C ASP A 64 -1.11 42.85 32.34
N ILE A 65 -1.12 42.17 33.49
CA ILE A 65 -0.72 42.76 34.78
C ILE A 65 0.44 41.92 35.33
N PRO A 66 1.62 42.52 35.60
CA PRO A 66 2.84 41.78 35.85
C PRO A 66 2.93 41.40 37.33
N ASN A 67 3.01 40.11 37.65
CA ASN A 67 3.84 39.71 38.80
C ASN A 67 4.17 38.21 38.83
N SER A 68 5.46 37.98 39.08
CA SER A 68 6.01 36.80 39.75
C SER A 68 6.19 35.51 38.95
N THR A 69 7.38 35.44 38.35
CA THR A 69 8.39 34.37 38.57
C THR A 69 7.88 32.93 38.66
N ASP A 70 8.08 32.14 37.59
CA ASP A 70 8.88 30.92 37.71
C ASP A 70 9.44 30.44 36.36
N VAL A 71 10.65 29.92 36.45
CA VAL A 71 11.61 29.58 35.38
C VAL A 71 11.19 28.32 34.61
N ILE A 72 11.33 28.30 33.27
CA ILE A 72 11.84 27.19 32.41
C ILE A 72 12.05 27.73 30.96
N PRO A 73 13.12 27.33 30.23
CA PRO A 73 13.65 28.12 29.13
C PRO A 73 13.07 27.77 27.74
N ASN A 74 12.96 28.82 26.92
CA ASN A 74 13.01 28.83 25.45
C ASN A 74 12.26 27.71 24.69
N THR A 75 11.02 28.00 24.28
CA THR A 75 10.61 27.71 22.90
C THR A 75 9.61 28.78 22.46
N VAL A 76 10.13 29.92 22.01
CA VAL A 76 9.34 30.87 21.21
C VAL A 76 9.08 30.17 19.87
N VAL A 77 7.94 29.49 19.75
CA VAL A 77 7.40 29.15 18.44
C VAL A 77 6.80 30.46 17.92
N PRO A 78 7.33 31.08 16.86
CA PRO A 78 6.70 32.25 16.31
C PRO A 78 5.34 31.82 15.74
N ILE A 79 4.28 32.28 16.40
CA ILE A 79 2.93 32.29 15.87
C ILE A 79 2.97 33.15 14.60
N GLY A 80 2.83 32.52 13.44
CA GLY A 80 2.55 33.22 12.19
C GLY A 80 3.53 32.96 11.05
N ASN A 81 3.56 31.74 10.50
CA ASN A 81 3.78 31.57 9.06
C ASN A 81 3.23 30.22 8.58
N LEU A 82 2.08 30.20 7.88
CA LEU A 82 1.53 28.99 7.24
C LEU A 82 2.38 28.50 6.04
N THR A 83 3.46 29.22 5.71
CA THR A 83 4.49 28.79 4.74
C THR A 83 5.82 28.39 5.40
N GLY A 84 5.88 28.42 6.73
CA GLY A 84 7.05 27.98 7.49
C GLY A 84 7.12 26.46 7.49
N VAL A 85 7.84 25.88 6.53
CA VAL A 85 8.23 24.48 6.60
C VAL A 85 9.12 24.32 7.82
N ASP A 86 8.71 23.44 8.75
CA ASP A 86 9.50 23.09 9.93
C ASP A 86 10.95 22.78 9.49
N PRO A 87 11.97 23.38 10.14
CA PRO A 87 13.37 23.19 9.77
C PRO A 87 13.81 21.72 9.70
N GLN A 88 13.10 20.80 10.36
CA GLN A 88 13.35 19.35 10.28
C GLN A 88 12.90 18.70 8.96
N LEU A 89 11.98 19.33 8.22
CA LEU A 89 11.45 18.84 6.94
C LEU A 89 12.21 19.38 5.72
N ILE A 90 12.98 20.46 5.87
CA ILE A 90 13.87 21.00 4.83
C ILE A 90 14.77 19.92 4.18
N PRO A 91 15.44 19.02 4.92
CA PRO A 91 16.26 17.99 4.29
C PRO A 91 15.44 17.04 3.40
N LEU A 92 14.17 16.75 3.75
CA LEU A 92 13.29 15.88 2.99
C LEU A 92 12.86 16.48 1.64
N LEU A 93 12.71 17.82 1.57
CA LEU A 93 12.42 18.53 0.31
C LEU A 93 13.63 18.58 -0.64
N GLN A 94 14.85 18.46 -0.11
CA GLN A 94 16.08 18.50 -0.91
C GLN A 94 16.43 17.15 -1.56
N LEU A 95 15.78 16.05 -1.15
CA LEU A 95 16.00 14.74 -1.79
C LEU A 95 15.27 14.66 -3.13
N LYS A 96 15.97 14.18 -4.14
CA LYS A 96 15.39 13.84 -5.45
C LYS A 96 14.71 12.49 -5.35
N TRP A 97 13.44 12.43 -5.74
CA TRP A 97 12.67 11.20 -5.81
C TRP A 97 12.75 10.59 -7.21
N PRO A 98 12.81 9.25 -7.35
CA PRO A 98 12.83 8.25 -6.28
C PRO A 98 14.17 8.20 -5.54
N LEU A 99 14.11 7.95 -4.22
CA LEU A 99 15.31 7.74 -3.41
C LEU A 99 16.13 6.57 -3.96
N GLU A 100 17.45 6.73 -3.98
CA GLU A 100 18.34 5.62 -4.32
C GLU A 100 18.15 4.46 -3.33
N ALA A 101 18.22 3.24 -3.85
CA ALA A 101 18.05 2.05 -3.03
C ALA A 101 19.11 2.02 -1.93
N ARG A 102 18.69 1.67 -0.71
CA ARG A 102 19.60 1.49 0.42
C ARG A 102 20.71 0.50 0.01
N PRO A 103 21.98 0.73 0.39
CA PRO A 103 23.04 -0.24 0.15
C PRO A 103 22.66 -1.59 0.76
N SER A 104 23.04 -2.67 0.08
CA SER A 104 22.77 -4.03 0.53
C SER A 104 23.31 -4.24 1.94
N PRO A 105 22.52 -4.78 2.89
CA PRO A 105 22.99 -5.03 4.24
C PRO A 105 24.19 -5.98 4.23
N GLN A 106 25.20 -5.68 5.05
CA GLN A 106 26.38 -6.52 5.18
C GLN A 106 26.02 -7.77 5.98
N TRP A 107 26.22 -8.94 5.39
CA TRP A 107 25.91 -10.23 6.03
C TRP A 107 26.89 -10.50 7.17
N THR A 108 26.39 -10.62 8.41
CA THR A 108 27.21 -10.85 9.62
C THR A 108 27.42 -12.34 9.96
N GLY A 109 26.88 -13.25 9.15
CA GLY A 109 26.97 -14.70 9.38
C GLY A 109 28.30 -15.33 8.92
N LYS A 110 28.61 -16.52 9.45
CA LYS A 110 29.74 -17.35 8.99
C LYS A 110 29.58 -17.64 7.50
N ASN A 111 30.60 -17.29 6.71
CA ASN A 111 30.56 -17.42 5.25
C ASN A 111 30.85 -18.88 4.85
N GLN A 112 29.81 -19.71 4.79
CA GLN A 112 29.88 -21.05 4.21
C GLN A 112 29.79 -20.96 2.68
N THR A 113 30.83 -20.43 2.04
CA THR A 113 30.83 -20.09 0.61
C THR A 113 30.45 -21.28 -0.29
N LYS A 114 30.90 -22.49 0.06
CA LYS A 114 30.63 -23.72 -0.72
C LYS A 114 29.16 -24.13 -0.69
N ASP A 115 28.52 -24.07 0.48
CA ASP A 115 27.13 -24.47 0.64
C ASP A 115 26.19 -23.46 -0.04
N ILE A 116 26.56 -22.17 0.00
CA ILE A 116 25.86 -21.10 -0.71
C ILE A 116 25.92 -21.30 -2.22
N GLU A 117 27.09 -21.63 -2.79
CA GLU A 117 27.23 -21.89 -4.22
C GLU A 117 26.35 -23.06 -4.69
N VAL A 118 26.32 -24.15 -3.93
CA VAL A 118 25.47 -25.32 -4.20
C VAL A 118 23.99 -24.94 -4.13
N ALA A 119 23.57 -24.20 -3.09
CA ALA A 119 22.20 -23.75 -2.93
C ALA A 119 21.75 -22.82 -4.06
N VAL A 120 22.61 -21.88 -4.48
CA VAL A 120 22.34 -20.98 -5.61
C VAL A 120 22.23 -21.75 -6.92
N ALA A 121 23.05 -22.79 -7.15
CA ALA A 121 22.95 -23.63 -8.33
C ALA A 121 21.61 -24.41 -8.36
N ILE A 122 21.15 -24.91 -7.21
CA ILE A 122 19.85 -25.58 -7.08
C ILE A 122 18.71 -24.59 -7.37
N GLY A 123 18.74 -23.40 -6.78
CA GLY A 123 17.72 -22.36 -7.04
C GLY A 123 17.63 -21.96 -8.51
N LYS A 124 18.77 -21.81 -9.19
CA LYS A 124 18.83 -21.54 -10.64
C LYS A 124 18.25 -22.71 -11.46
N LYS A 125 18.57 -23.96 -11.08
CA LYS A 125 18.02 -25.16 -11.73
C LYS A 125 16.50 -25.24 -11.55
N ALA A 126 15.98 -24.91 -10.37
CA ALA A 126 14.54 -24.85 -10.10
C ALA A 126 13.84 -23.80 -10.98
N LEU A 127 14.44 -22.61 -11.13
CA LEU A 127 13.91 -21.58 -12.02
C LEU A 127 13.88 -22.03 -13.50
N GLN A 128 14.94 -22.69 -13.98
CA GLN A 128 14.98 -23.26 -15.32
C GLN A 128 13.88 -24.31 -15.53
N ASN A 129 13.72 -25.23 -14.58
CA ASN A 129 12.66 -26.24 -14.61
C ASN A 129 11.26 -25.61 -14.64
N ARG A 130 11.02 -24.56 -13.85
CA ARG A 130 9.74 -23.83 -13.88
C ARG A 130 9.50 -23.20 -15.25
N THR A 131 10.54 -22.61 -15.85
CA THR A 131 10.45 -21.94 -17.16
C THR A 131 10.17 -22.95 -18.27
N THR A 132 10.83 -24.12 -18.26
CA THR A 132 10.57 -25.17 -19.24
C THR A 132 9.15 -25.73 -19.09
N LEU A 133 8.68 -25.92 -17.85
CA LEU A 133 7.30 -26.30 -17.57
C LEU A 133 6.28 -25.25 -18.01
N GLU A 134 6.55 -23.96 -17.81
CA GLU A 134 5.69 -22.88 -18.28
C GLU A 134 5.63 -22.83 -19.82
N SER A 135 6.77 -23.05 -20.49
CA SER A 135 6.85 -23.04 -21.96
C SER A 135 6.12 -24.21 -22.64
N THR A 136 5.98 -25.33 -21.94
CA THR A 136 5.32 -26.55 -22.45
C THR A 136 3.81 -26.56 -22.19
N ARG A 137 3.28 -25.62 -21.39
CA ARG A 137 1.84 -25.53 -21.11
C ARG A 137 1.08 -25.07 -22.35
N LYS A 138 -0.02 -25.78 -22.67
CA LYS A 138 -0.97 -25.37 -23.70
C LYS A 138 -1.62 -24.03 -23.29
N PRO A 139 -1.63 -23.00 -24.16
CA PRO A 139 -2.30 -21.75 -23.85
C PRO A 139 -3.82 -21.97 -23.70
N LEU A 140 -4.42 -21.29 -22.72
CA LEU A 140 -5.87 -21.31 -22.55
C LEU A 140 -6.54 -20.47 -23.64
N ASP A 141 -7.78 -20.84 -23.98
CA ASP A 141 -8.57 -20.07 -24.94
C ASP A 141 -8.97 -18.70 -24.37
N THR A 142 -8.93 -17.69 -25.24
CA THR A 142 -8.97 -16.27 -24.90
C THR A 142 -10.25 -15.90 -24.15
N ASN A 143 -11.38 -16.51 -24.52
CA ASN A 143 -12.70 -16.19 -23.99
C ASN A 143 -13.09 -16.99 -22.74
N THR A 144 -12.20 -17.79 -22.18
CA THR A 144 -12.49 -18.61 -21.01
C THR A 144 -12.37 -17.81 -19.69
N PRO A 145 -13.21 -18.10 -18.68
CA PRO A 145 -13.06 -17.51 -17.34
C PRO A 145 -11.67 -17.77 -16.73
N ALA A 146 -11.08 -18.94 -17.00
CA ALA A 146 -9.76 -19.30 -16.53
C ALA A 146 -8.65 -18.40 -17.11
N ASN A 147 -8.70 -18.07 -18.40
CA ASN A 147 -7.76 -17.11 -18.99
C ASN A 147 -7.91 -15.70 -18.38
N LYS A 148 -9.16 -15.25 -18.13
CA LYS A 148 -9.41 -13.96 -17.48
C LYS A 148 -8.80 -13.92 -16.07
N ALA A 149 -8.97 -14.98 -15.29
CA ALA A 149 -8.37 -15.10 -13.96
C ALA A 149 -6.84 -15.09 -14.01
N GLN A 150 -6.24 -15.88 -14.91
CA GLN A 150 -4.79 -15.95 -15.06
C GLN A 150 -4.19 -14.58 -15.44
N ARG A 151 -4.85 -13.85 -16.36
CA ARG A 151 -4.43 -12.50 -16.73
C ARG A 151 -4.53 -11.49 -15.60
N ALA A 152 -5.55 -11.61 -14.73
CA ALA A 152 -5.69 -10.75 -13.57
C ALA A 152 -4.59 -10.99 -12.52
N THR A 153 -4.10 -12.23 -12.42
CA THR A 153 -2.99 -12.59 -11.52
C THR A 153 -1.60 -12.43 -12.14
N ALA A 154 -1.52 -12.20 -13.46
CA ALA A 154 -0.24 -12.10 -14.15
C ALA A 154 0.50 -10.83 -13.73
N THR A 155 1.77 -10.97 -13.37
CA THR A 155 2.63 -9.83 -13.09
C THR A 155 2.97 -9.09 -14.39
N SER A 156 3.16 -7.77 -14.28
CA SER A 156 3.67 -6.97 -15.39
C SER A 156 4.99 -7.53 -15.91
N PRO A 157 5.25 -7.49 -17.23
CA PRO A 157 6.53 -7.95 -17.80
C PRO A 157 7.73 -7.23 -17.19
N ALA A 158 7.57 -5.98 -16.73
CA ALA A 158 8.64 -5.24 -16.06
C ALA A 158 9.02 -5.82 -14.68
N VAL A 159 8.08 -6.51 -14.00
CA VAL A 159 8.28 -7.07 -12.65
C VAL A 159 8.65 -8.56 -12.70
N LYS A 160 8.41 -9.23 -13.84
CA LYS A 160 8.77 -10.64 -14.04
C LYS A 160 10.22 -10.99 -13.68
N PRO A 161 11.27 -10.25 -14.10
CA PRO A 161 12.64 -10.61 -13.74
C PRO A 161 12.89 -10.54 -12.23
N MET A 162 12.23 -9.62 -11.52
CA MET A 162 12.32 -9.51 -10.07
C MET A 162 11.62 -10.68 -9.38
N ALA A 163 10.46 -11.09 -9.86
CA ALA A 163 9.74 -12.26 -9.35
C ALA A 163 10.51 -13.57 -9.59
N ASP A 164 11.16 -13.70 -10.75
CA ASP A 164 11.98 -14.87 -11.10
C ASP A 164 13.24 -14.95 -10.23
N ALA A 165 13.89 -13.80 -9.99
CA ALA A 165 15.00 -13.71 -9.05
C ALA A 165 14.57 -14.07 -7.63
N ALA A 166 13.44 -13.53 -7.16
CA ALA A 166 12.91 -13.84 -5.83
C ALA A 166 12.60 -15.33 -5.66
N TYR A 167 12.01 -15.98 -6.67
CA TYR A 167 11.77 -17.42 -6.65
C TYR A 167 13.07 -18.24 -6.56
N ALA A 168 14.09 -17.88 -7.35
CA ALA A 168 15.38 -18.56 -7.28
C ALA A 168 16.07 -18.38 -5.91
N VAL A 169 15.96 -17.19 -5.31
CA VAL A 169 16.45 -16.94 -3.94
C VAL A 169 15.68 -17.76 -2.93
N GLU A 170 14.35 -17.82 -3.01
CA GLU A 170 13.52 -18.61 -2.09
C GLU A 170 13.92 -20.09 -2.12
N GLU A 171 14.07 -20.69 -3.30
CA GLU A 171 14.50 -22.08 -3.45
C GLU A 171 15.93 -22.30 -2.92
N ALA A 172 16.85 -21.36 -3.16
CA ALA A 172 18.20 -21.43 -2.57
C ALA A 172 18.14 -21.34 -1.03
N THR A 173 17.31 -20.46 -0.47
CA THR A 173 17.17 -20.32 0.98
C THR A 173 16.52 -21.54 1.63
N LYS A 174 15.57 -22.20 0.96
CA LYS A 174 14.99 -23.47 1.45
C LYS A 174 16.05 -24.55 1.60
N VAL A 175 16.99 -24.64 0.66
CA VAL A 175 18.11 -25.58 0.74
C VAL A 175 19.04 -25.22 1.89
N LEU A 176 19.36 -23.94 2.09
CA LEU A 176 20.22 -23.50 3.19
C LEU A 176 19.56 -23.61 4.57
N ALA A 177 18.24 -23.52 4.65
CA ALA A 177 17.50 -23.61 5.91
C ALA A 177 17.24 -25.08 6.33
N ASN A 178 17.12 -25.99 5.38
CA ASN A 178 16.76 -27.39 5.62
C ASN A 178 17.89 -28.41 5.34
N GLY A 179 19.03 -27.95 4.81
CA GLY A 179 20.22 -28.76 4.54
C GLY A 179 21.23 -28.71 5.68
#